data_AF-A0A2M9P9P1-F1
#
_entry.id   AF-A0A2M9P9P1-F1
#
_cell.length_a   1.000
_cell.length_b   1.000
_cell.length_c   1.000
_cell.angle_alpha   90.00
_cell.angle_beta   90.00
_cell.angle_gamma   90.00
#
_symmetry.space_group_name_H-M   'P 1'
#
loop_
_entity.id
_entity.type
_entity.pdbx_description
1 polymer ?
#
loop_
_entity_poly.entity_id
_entity_poly.type
_entity_poly.pdbx_seq_one_letter_code
_entity_poly.pdbx_strand_id
1 'polypeptide(L)' 'MLLIHCPYCEQDLPELEFAYAGEAHIARPLDPMSLSDEAPAAGRRRSRRPWPAPPVR' A
#
# COMPACT_ATOMS: atom_id res chain seq x y z
N MET A 1 -17.51 11.00 7.47
CA MET A 1 -17.20 10.81 6.05
C MET A 1 -16.13 11.81 5.67
N LEU A 2 -14.90 11.36 5.49
CA LEU A 2 -13.82 12.23 5.02
C LEU A 2 -13.85 12.34 3.49
N LEU A 3 -13.41 13.50 2.99
CA LEU A 3 -13.13 13.72 1.58
C LEU A 3 -11.61 13.67 1.37
N ILE A 4 -11.16 12.82 0.47
CA ILE A 4 -9.74 12.58 0.17
C ILE A 4 -9.48 13.04 -1.27
N HIS A 5 -8.51 13.94 -1.44
CA HIS A 5 -8.12 14.41 -2.76
C HIS A 5 -7.38 13.31 -3.53
N CYS A 6 -7.94 12.89 -4.66
CA CYS A 6 -7.31 11.90 -5.52
C CYS A 6 -6.35 12.58 -6.51
N PRO A 7 -5.04 12.30 -6.48
CA PRO A 7 -4.07 12.93 -7.37
C PRO A 7 -4.23 12.53 -8.85
N TYR A 8 -4.97 11.44 -9.13
CA TYR A 8 -5.23 10.98 -10.50
C TYR A 8 -6.53 11.53 -11.09
N CYS A 9 -7.55 11.72 -10.25
CA CYS A 9 -8.85 12.21 -10.68
C CYS A 9 -8.99 13.73 -10.49
N GLU A 10 -8.04 14.37 -9.80
CA GLU A 10 -8.00 15.81 -9.51
C GLU A 10 -9.27 16.32 -8.82
N GLN A 11 -9.92 15.45 -8.03
CA GLN A 11 -11.17 15.73 -7.34
C GLN A 11 -11.19 15.09 -5.94
N ASP A 12 -12.06 15.60 -5.08
CA ASP A 12 -12.26 15.11 -3.73
C ASP A 12 -13.30 13.99 -3.71
N LEU A 13 -12.89 12.81 -3.25
CA LEU A 13 -13.71 11.59 -3.23
C LEU A 13 -14.00 11.16 -1.77
N PRO A 14 -15.14 10.50 -1.50
CA PRO A 14 -15.45 10.03 -0.14
C PRO A 14 -14.52 8.89 0.28
N GLU A 15 -14.26 8.76 1.59
CA GLU A 15 -13.35 7.75 2.14
C GLU A 15 -13.67 6.31 1.71
N LEU A 16 -14.94 6.03 1.40
CA LEU A 16 -15.43 4.70 1.02
C LEU A 16 -14.84 4.20 -0.31
N GLU A 17 -14.36 5.10 -1.17
CA GLU A 17 -13.69 4.76 -2.43
C GLU A 17 -12.23 4.30 -2.23
N PHE A 18 -11.66 4.48 -1.03
CA PHE A 18 -10.26 4.17 -0.74
C PHE A 18 -10.10 3.04 0.28
N ALA A 19 -9.01 2.27 0.14
CA ALA A 19 -8.62 1.26 1.11
C ALA A 19 -7.45 1.74 1.98
N TYR A 20 -7.58 1.62 3.30
CA TYR A 20 -6.48 1.93 4.22
C TYR A 20 -5.37 0.87 4.12
N ALA A 21 -4.17 1.30 3.73
CA ALA A 21 -3.01 0.42 3.54
C ALA A 21 -2.00 0.44 4.71
N GLY A 22 -2.27 1.20 5.78
CA GLY A 22 -1.34 1.39 6.89
C GLY A 22 -0.42 2.61 6.71
N GLU A 23 0.69 2.62 7.44
CA GLU A 23 1.67 3.70 7.44
C GLU A 23 2.44 3.77 6.11
N ALA A 24 2.63 5.00 5.63
CA ALA A 24 3.46 5.27 4.45
C ALA A 24 4.96 5.07 4.75
N HIS A 25 5.76 4.95 3.68
CA HIS A 25 7.23 4.89 3.73
C HIS A 25 7.85 3.72 4.51
N ILE A 26 7.10 2.66 4.81
CA ILE A 26 7.70 1.39 5.26
C ILE A 26 8.38 0.74 4.06
N ALA A 27 9.70 0.89 3.98
CA ALA A 27 10.51 0.32 2.92
C ALA A 27 10.49 -1.21 2.99
N ARG A 28 10.14 -1.84 1.87
CA ARG A 28 10.32 -3.29 1.73
C ARG A 28 11.81 -3.57 1.46
N PRO A 29 12.43 -4.57 2.13
CA PRO A 29 13.82 -4.93 1.85
C PRO A 29 13.98 -5.33 0.38
N LEU A 30 15.08 -4.88 -0.23
CA LEU A 30 15.37 -5.07 -1.65
C LEU A 30 15.48 -6.54 -2.02
N ASP A 31 16.06 -7.34 -1.13
CA ASP A 31 16.14 -8.79 -1.27
C ASP A 31 15.41 -9.48 -0.09
N PRO A 32 14.17 -9.94 -0.30
CA PRO A 32 13.40 -10.60 0.75
C PRO A 32 13.90 -12.02 1.05
N MET A 33 14.74 -12.63 0.20
CA MET A 33 15.22 -14.01 0.39
C MET A 33 16.52 -14.10 1.19
N SER A 34 17.29 -13.02 1.28
CA SER A 34 18.49 -12.96 2.14
C SER A 34 18.20 -12.56 3.59
N LEU A 35 16.96 -12.19 3.93
CA LEU A 35 16.57 -12.02 5.32
C LEU A 35 16.37 -13.38 6.01
N SER A 36 17.20 -13.66 7.02
CA SER A 36 16.97 -14.75 7.97
C SER A 36 15.65 -14.57 8.72
N ASP A 37 15.05 -15.68 9.14
CA ASP A 37 13.76 -15.69 9.83
C ASP A 37 13.81 -14.93 11.18
N GLU A 38 14.98 -14.94 11.84
CA GLU A 38 15.32 -14.22 13.08
C GLU A 38 15.34 -12.68 12.93
N ALA A 39 15.42 -12.14 11.71
CA ALA A 39 15.32 -10.69 11.53
C ALA A 39 13.89 -10.22 11.82
N PRO A 40 13.67 -9.13 12.58
CA PRO A 40 12.34 -8.64 12.91
C PRO A 40 11.57 -8.35 11.61
N ALA A 41 10.43 -9.02 11.46
CA ALA A 41 9.63 -9.16 10.25
C ALA A 41 8.95 -7.87 9.71
N ALA A 42 9.53 -6.69 9.95
CA ALA A 42 8.99 -5.37 9.62
C ALA A 42 8.62 -5.22 8.13
N GLY A 43 9.26 -5.98 7.23
CA GLY A 43 8.98 -6.00 5.80
C GLY A 43 8.06 -7.13 5.30
N ARG A 44 7.59 -8.04 6.16
CA ARG A 44 6.76 -9.21 5.78
C ARG A 44 5.26 -8.90 5.84
N ARG A 45 4.82 -7.73 5.37
CA ARG A 45 3.39 -7.49 5.12
C ARG A 45 2.99 -8.20 3.84
N ARG A 46 2.41 -9.40 3.97
CA ARG A 46 1.69 -10.05 2.87
C ARG A 46 0.42 -9.23 2.62
N SER A 47 0.51 -8.21 1.78
CA SER A 47 -0.69 -7.61 1.21
C SER A 47 -1.40 -8.72 0.43
N ARG A 48 -2.39 -9.37 1.06
CA ARG A 48 -3.26 -10.38 0.42
C ARG A 48 -4.04 -9.79 -0.77
N ARG A 49 -4.01 -8.47 -0.92
CA ARG A 49 -4.51 -7.74 -2.08
C ARG A 49 -3.30 -7.14 -2.79
N PRO A 50 -3.05 -7.46 -4.07
CA PRO A 50 -2.14 -6.65 -4.87
C PRO A 50 -2.64 -5.20 -4.82
N TRP A 51 -1.71 -4.25 -4.71
CA TRP A 51 -1.98 -2.83 -5.00
C TRP A 51 -2.83 -2.75 -6.27
N PRO A 52 -3.85 -1.87 -6.37
CA PRO A 52 -4.65 -1.81 -7.59
C PRO A 52 -3.69 -1.65 -8.76
N ALA A 53 -3.63 -2.67 -9.61
CA ALA A 53 -3.05 -2.49 -10.93
C ALA A 53 -3.80 -1.29 -11.53
N PRO A 54 -3.08 -0.31 -12.09
CA PRO A 54 -3.76 0.77 -12.81
C PRO A 54 -4.75 0.14 -13.80
N PRO A 55 -5.94 0.73 -14.03
CA PRO A 55 -6.83 0.21 -15.05
C PRO A 55 -6.03 0.14 -16.35
N VAL A 56 -5.77 -1.08 -16.81
CA VAL A 56 -5.16 -1.35 -18.11
C VAL A 56 -6.20 -0.88 -19.11
N ARG A 57 -5.99 0.32 -19.65
CA ARG A 57 -6.77 0.82 -20.77
C ARG A 57 -6.33 0.13 -22.03
#